data_AF-A0A961K3Z0-F1
#
_entry.id   AF-A0A961K3Z0-F1
#
_cell.length_a   1.000
_cell.length_b   1.000
_cell.length_c   1.000
_cell.angle_alpha   90.00
_cell.angle_beta   90.00
_cell.angle_gamma   90.00
#
_symmetry.space_group_name_H-M   'P 1'
#
loop_
_entity.id
_entity.type
_entity.pdbx_description
1 polymer ?
#
loop_
_entity_poly.entity_id
_entity_poly.type
_entity_poly.pdbx_seq_one_letter_code
_entity_poly.pdbx_strand_id
1 'polypeptide(L)'
;MKVVFHLSAIVFVAVCATWAYRVNYAAQEALGRVAALQVKIAREQEALGVLHAEWAYLNRPDRLTTLVAAYSDELGLVPLTPEQFGEAAMVAYPPQPDALQDAAAGGKNR
;
A
#
# COMPACT_ATOMS: atom_id res chain seq x y z
N MET A 1 -53.85 7.95 36.90
CA MET A 1 -52.60 8.64 36.47
C MET A 1 -51.33 7.87 36.83
N LYS A 2 -51.13 7.42 38.08
CA LYS A 2 -49.92 6.67 38.50
C LYS A 2 -49.65 5.38 37.70
N VAL A 3 -50.69 4.59 37.41
CA VAL A 3 -50.56 3.34 36.63
C VAL A 3 -50.04 3.60 35.21
N VAL A 4 -50.53 4.66 34.55
CA VAL A 4 -50.07 5.03 33.20
C VAL A 4 -48.58 5.39 33.22
N PHE A 5 -48.12 6.11 34.26
CA PHE A 5 -46.72 6.46 34.44
C PHE A 5 -45.82 5.23 34.68
N HIS A 6 -46.28 4.25 35.46
CA HIS A 6 -45.54 3.01 35.66
C HIS A 6 -45.46 2.18 34.37
N LEU A 7 -46.56 2.08 33.61
CA LEU A 7 -46.56 1.38 32.32
C LEU A 7 -45.62 2.06 31.32
N SER A 8 -45.62 3.40 31.24
CA SER A 8 -44.71 4.12 30.34
C SER A 8 -43.25 3.92 30.74
N ALA A 9 -42.95 3.89 32.04
CA ALA A 9 -41.60 3.64 32.53
C ALA A 9 -41.11 2.23 32.17
N ILE A 10 -41.96 1.21 32.30
CA ILE A 10 -41.62 -0.17 31.92
C ILE A 10 -41.34 -0.26 30.42
N VAL A 11 -42.19 0.35 29.58
CA VAL A 11 -42.00 0.38 28.13
C VAL A 11 -40.69 1.09 27.79
N PHE A 12 -40.39 2.22 28.43
CA PHE A 12 -39.15 2.95 28.20
C PHE A 12 -37.92 2.10 28.54
N VAL A 13 -37.91 1.43 29.69
CA VAL A 13 -36.82 0.53 30.08
C VAL A 13 -36.68 -0.63 29.09
N ALA A 14 -37.78 -1.23 28.64
CA ALA A 14 -37.75 -2.32 27.65
C ALA A 14 -37.16 -1.87 26.31
N VAL A 15 -37.50 -0.66 25.85
CA VAL A 15 -36.92 -0.07 24.63
C VAL A 15 -35.41 0.16 24.80
N CYS A 16 -34.99 0.75 25.93
CA CYS A 16 -33.57 0.97 26.22
C CYS A 16 -32.79 -0.35 26.30
N ALA A 17 -33.34 -1.37 26.96
CA ALA A 17 -32.71 -2.68 27.06
C ALA A 17 -32.54 -3.34 25.68
N THR A 18 -33.57 -3.26 24.84
CA THR A 18 -33.52 -3.79 23.47
C THR A 18 -32.49 -3.04 22.63
N TRP A 19 -32.42 -1.71 22.74
CA TRP A 19 -31.45 -0.90 22.02
C TRP A 19 -30.02 -1.20 22.47
N ALA A 20 -29.77 -1.26 23.78
CA ALA A 20 -28.46 -1.59 24.33
C ALA A 20 -27.99 -2.98 23.89
N TYR A 21 -28.88 -3.98 23.89
CA TYR A 21 -28.56 -5.32 23.41
C TYR A 21 -28.18 -5.31 21.92
N ARG A 22 -28.92 -4.57 21.09
CA ARG A 22 -28.59 -4.43 19.66
C ARG A 22 -27.24 -3.77 19.44
N VAL A 23 -26.92 -2.71 20.18
CA VAL A 23 -25.61 -2.04 20.09
C VAL A 23 -24.49 -2.98 20.51
N ASN A 24 -24.68 -3.72 21.61
CA ASN A 24 -23.70 -4.68 22.07
C ASN A 24 -23.42 -5.77 21.02
N TYR A 25 -24.47 -6.30 20.40
CA TYR A 25 -24.34 -7.32 19.36
C TYR A 25 -23.62 -6.78 18.12
N ALA A 26 -23.95 -5.56 17.68
CA ALA A 26 -23.27 -4.90 16.57
C ALA A 26 -21.77 -4.67 16.85
N ALA A 27 -21.42 -4.31 18.09
CA ALA A 27 -20.04 -4.16 18.51
C ALA A 27 -19.29 -5.50 18.48
N GLN A 28 -19.90 -6.56 19.02
CA GLN A 28 -19.32 -7.91 19.01
C GLN A 28 -19.11 -8.44 17.58
N GLU A 29 -20.06 -8.20 16.68
CA GLU A 29 -19.92 -8.59 15.27
C GLU A 29 -18.79 -7.84 14.58
N ALA A 30 -18.65 -6.53 14.83
CA ALA A 30 -17.55 -5.73 14.29
C ALA A 30 -16.18 -6.23 14.79
N LEU A 31 -16.07 -6.55 16.08
CA LEU A 31 -14.84 -7.14 16.66
C LEU A 31 -14.50 -8.48 16.01
N GLY A 32 -15.50 -9.35 15.77
CA GLY A 32 -15.32 -10.61 15.07
C GLY A 32 -14.78 -10.42 13.65
N ARG A 33 -15.32 -9.45 12.90
CA ARG A 33 -14.82 -9.13 11.54
C ARG A 33 -13.38 -8.63 11.56
N VAL A 34 -13.02 -7.77 12.51
CA VAL A 34 -11.64 -7.27 12.66
C VAL A 34 -10.68 -8.43 12.96
N ALA A 35 -11.03 -9.31 13.89
CA ALA A 35 -10.21 -10.48 14.22
C ALA A 35 -10.02 -11.40 13.00
N ALA A 36 -11.10 -11.67 12.26
CA ALA A 36 -11.02 -12.48 11.04
C ALA A 36 -10.13 -11.84 9.96
N LEU A 37 -10.19 -10.51 9.82
CA LEU A 37 -9.35 -9.78 8.87
C LEU A 37 -7.88 -9.80 9.28
N GLN A 38 -7.58 -9.63 10.58
CA GLN A 38 -6.21 -9.72 11.08
C GLN A 38 -5.59 -11.10 10.83
N VAL A 39 -6.36 -12.19 10.99
CA VAL A 39 -5.90 -13.54 10.65
C VAL A 39 -5.58 -13.67 9.17
N LYS A 40 -6.40 -13.08 8.29
CA LYS A 40 -6.12 -13.06 6.84
C LYS A 40 -4.84 -12.27 6.54
N ILE A 41 -4.69 -11.08 7.11
CA ILE A 41 -3.50 -10.24 6.93
C ILE A 41 -2.24 -11.00 7.37
N ALA A 42 -2.28 -11.67 8.52
CA ALA A 42 -1.15 -12.45 9.01
C ALA A 42 -0.73 -13.57 8.04
N ARG A 43 -1.68 -14.27 7.44
CA ARG A 43 -1.41 -15.30 6.42
C ARG A 43 -0.77 -14.73 5.16
N GLU A 44 -1.27 -13.60 4.67
CA GLU A 44 -0.68 -12.94 3.49
C GLU A 44 0.74 -12.43 3.79
N GLN A 45 0.98 -11.90 5.00
CA GLN A 45 2.31 -11.48 5.42
C GLN A 45 3.30 -12.64 5.50
N GLU A 46 2.87 -13.83 5.91
CA GLU A 46 3.69 -15.04 5.88
C GLU A 46 4.12 -15.38 4.45
N ALA A 47 3.18 -15.33 3.49
CA ALA A 47 3.49 -15.55 2.08
C ALA A 47 4.48 -14.50 1.52
N LEU A 48 4.31 -13.23 1.91
CA LEU A 48 5.28 -12.18 1.57
C LEU A 48 6.65 -12.42 2.21
N GLY A 49 6.71 -13.00 3.41
CA GLY A 49 7.96 -13.37 4.06
C GLY A 49 8.75 -14.40 3.25
N VAL A 50 8.06 -15.43 2.74
CA VAL A 50 8.67 -16.45 1.85
C VAL A 50 9.17 -15.79 0.56
N LEU A 51 8.36 -14.97 -0.08
CA LEU A 51 8.76 -14.33 -1.34
C LEU A 51 9.95 -13.37 -1.18
N HIS A 52 10.01 -12.63 -0.07
CA HIS A 52 11.18 -11.80 0.23
C HIS A 52 12.44 -12.63 0.46
N ALA A 53 12.31 -13.81 1.08
CA ALA A 53 13.44 -14.71 1.26
C ALA A 53 13.93 -15.27 -0.09
N GLU A 54 13.01 -15.63 -0.99
CA GLU A 54 13.35 -16.07 -2.35
C GLU A 54 14.01 -14.95 -3.15
N TRP A 55 13.48 -13.73 -3.08
CA TRP A 55 14.07 -12.57 -3.73
C TRP A 55 15.48 -12.27 -3.20
N ALA A 56 15.65 -12.30 -1.89
CA ALA A 56 16.95 -12.10 -1.25
C ALA A 56 17.94 -13.20 -1.65
N TYR A 57 17.48 -14.44 -1.84
CA TYR A 57 18.30 -15.53 -2.34
C TYR A 57 18.70 -15.34 -3.82
N LEU A 58 17.75 -14.95 -4.68
CA LEU A 58 18.00 -14.72 -6.11
C LEU A 58 18.93 -13.53 -6.34
N ASN A 59 18.83 -12.47 -5.53
CA ASN A 59 19.64 -11.26 -5.64
C ASN A 59 20.93 -11.27 -4.82
N ARG A 60 21.40 -12.44 -4.35
CA ARG A 60 22.72 -12.50 -3.70
C ARG A 60 23.82 -12.06 -4.67
N PRO A 61 24.63 -11.03 -4.34
CA PRO A 61 25.62 -10.46 -5.26
C PRO A 61 26.65 -11.51 -5.71
N ASP A 62 27.07 -12.40 -4.81
CA ASP A 62 28.02 -13.48 -5.13
C ASP A 62 27.47 -14.45 -6.18
N ARG A 63 26.15 -14.73 -6.14
CA ARG A 63 25.49 -15.58 -7.13
C ARG A 63 25.36 -14.84 -8.46
N LEU A 64 24.96 -13.57 -8.42
CA LEU A 64 24.83 -12.73 -9.62
C LEU A 64 26.17 -12.57 -10.34
N THR A 65 27.26 -12.31 -9.64
CA THR A 65 28.60 -12.19 -10.23
C THR A 65 29.06 -13.50 -10.85
N THR A 66 28.79 -14.63 -10.20
CA THR A 66 29.09 -15.97 -10.73
C THR A 66 28.29 -16.27 -12.00
N LEU A 67 26.99 -15.97 -12.03
CA LEU A 67 26.17 -16.14 -13.25
C LEU A 67 26.61 -15.20 -14.38
N VAL A 68 26.89 -13.94 -14.08
CA VAL A 68 27.38 -12.98 -15.09
C VAL A 68 28.73 -13.44 -15.66
N ALA A 69 29.62 -13.95 -14.82
CA ALA A 69 30.89 -14.51 -15.27
C ALA A 69 30.70 -15.79 -16.11
N ALA A 70 29.74 -16.65 -15.77
CA ALA A 70 29.48 -17.89 -16.50
C ALA A 70 28.83 -17.65 -17.88
N TYR A 71 28.03 -16.59 -18.02
CA TYR A 71 27.34 -16.24 -19.27
C TYR A 71 27.92 -14.97 -19.94
N SER A 72 29.17 -14.61 -19.63
CA SER A 72 29.81 -13.39 -20.13
C SER A 72 29.85 -13.31 -21.65
N ASP A 73 30.05 -14.46 -22.31
CA ASP A 73 30.15 -14.56 -23.77
C ASP A 73 28.81 -14.32 -24.48
N GLU A 74 27.68 -14.61 -23.81
CA GLU A 74 26.33 -14.43 -24.36
C GLU A 74 25.75 -13.06 -23.99
N LEU A 75 25.99 -12.58 -22.77
CA LEU A 75 25.49 -11.28 -22.34
C LEU A 75 26.33 -10.10 -22.85
N GLY A 76 27.58 -10.32 -23.26
CA GLY A 76 28.47 -9.26 -23.72
C GLY A 76 28.72 -8.16 -22.68
N LEU A 77 28.53 -8.48 -21.40
CA LEU A 77 28.64 -7.52 -20.29
C LEU A 77 30.11 -7.26 -19.98
N VAL A 78 30.56 -6.05 -20.30
CA VAL A 78 31.83 -5.52 -19.78
C VAL A 78 31.56 -4.94 -18.39
N PRO A 79 32.30 -5.34 -17.34
CA PRO A 79 32.13 -4.77 -16.01
C PRO A 79 32.33 -3.25 -16.08
N LEU A 80 31.35 -2.50 -15.56
CA LEU A 80 31.39 -1.05 -15.49
C LEU A 80 32.54 -0.62 -14.58
N THR A 81 33.60 -0.06 -15.16
CA THR A 81 34.71 0.49 -14.37
C THR A 81 34.40 1.94 -13.95
N PRO A 82 34.92 2.41 -12.80
CA PRO A 82 34.64 3.76 -12.30
C PRO A 82 34.95 4.87 -13.32
N GLU A 83 35.91 4.63 -14.21
CA GLU A 83 36.33 5.57 -15.26
C GLU A 83 35.31 5.69 -16.41
N GLN A 84 34.33 4.77 -16.51
CA GLN A 84 33.29 4.77 -17.54
C GLN A 84 32.07 5.62 -17.14
N PHE A 85 31.97 6.04 -15.88
CA PHE A 85 30.96 6.99 -15.44
C PHE A 85 31.43 8.41 -15.79
N GLY A 86 30.78 9.04 -16.78
CA GLY A 86 31.01 10.44 -17.09
C GLY A 86 30.58 11.35 -15.92
N GLU A 87 31.19 12.52 -15.78
CA GLU A 87 30.77 13.50 -14.79
C GLU A 87 29.29 13.84 -14.98
N ALA A 88 28.51 13.90 -13.89
CA ALA A 88 27.08 14.21 -13.95
C ALA A 88 26.78 15.55 -14.67
N ALA A 89 27.76 16.46 -14.73
CA ALA A 89 27.70 17.71 -15.48
C ALA A 89 27.70 17.55 -17.01
N MET A 90 28.08 16.39 -17.54
CA MET A 90 28.14 16.07 -18.96
C MET A 90 26.84 15.48 -19.51
N VAL A 91 25.84 15.25 -18.66
CA VAL A 91 24.53 14.72 -19.06
C VAL A 91 23.62 15.88 -19.46
N ALA A 92 23.35 16.01 -20.76
CA ALA A 92 22.40 16.99 -21.26
C ALA A 92 21.01 16.66 -20.71
N TYR A 93 20.45 17.56 -19.90
CA TYR A 93 19.06 17.46 -19.50
C TYR A 93 18.16 17.72 -20.72
N PRO A 94 17.09 16.92 -20.91
CA PRO A 94 16.11 17.20 -21.95
C PRO A 94 15.57 18.63 -21.76
N PRO A 95 15.35 19.38 -22.86
CA PRO A 95 14.84 20.74 -22.77
C PRO A 95 13.54 20.72 -21.98
N GLN A 96 13.43 21.59 -20.98
CA GLN A 96 12.19 21.80 -20.26
C GLN A 96 11.13 22.20 -21.29
N PRO A 97 10.03 21.42 -21.45
CA PRO A 97 8.97 21.82 -22.35
C PRO A 97 8.47 23.20 -21.88
N ASP A 98 8.38 24.14 -22.82
CA ASP A 98 8.02 25.54 -22.57
C ASP A 98 6.59 25.65 -22.01
N ALA A 99 6.42 25.34 -20.72
CA ALA A 99 5.14 25.37 -20.01
C ALA A 99 4.55 26.79 -19.88
N LEU A 100 5.24 27.81 -20.43
CA LEU A 100 4.81 29.21 -20.40
C LEU A 100 4.43 29.74 -21.78
N GLN A 101 4.61 28.99 -22.87
CA GLN A 101 4.24 29.47 -24.21
C GLN A 101 2.77 29.17 -24.56
N ASP A 102 2.20 28.10 -24.01
CA ASP A 102 0.77 27.75 -24.19
C ASP A 102 -0.19 28.63 -23.37
N ALA A 103 0.28 29.26 -22.28
CA ALA A 103 -0.55 30.16 -21.46
C ALA A 103 -0.74 31.55 -22.10
N ALA A 104 0.20 32.00 -22.94
CA ALA A 104 0.15 33.34 -23.57
C ALA A 104 -0.61 33.35 -24.91
N ALA A 105 -0.87 32.20 -25.53
CA ALA A 105 -1.55 32.10 -26.82
C ALA A 105 -3.09 31.96 -26.73
N GLY A 106 -3.66 31.78 -25.53
CA GLY A 106 -5.10 31.55 -25.33
C GLY A 106 -5.97 32.77 -25.02
N GLY A 107 -5.39 33.97 -24.90
CA GLY A 107 -6.05 35.15 -24.32
C GLY A 107 -6.50 36.24 -25.30
N LYS A 108 -6.83 35.92 -26.56
CA LYS A 108 -7.37 36.93 -27.50
C LYS A 108 -8.30 36.32 -28.55
N ASN A 109 -9.51 35.93 -28.14
CA ASN A 109 -10.76 36.08 -28.90
C ASN A 109 -11.95 35.41 -28.20
N ARG A 110 -12.70 36.19 -27.41
CA ARG A 110 -14.17 36.32 -27.45
C ARG A 110 -14.65 37.25 -26.34
#